data_AF-A0AAV7SUK8-F1
#
_entry.id   AF-A0AAV7SUK8-F1
#
_cell.length_a   1.000
_cell.length_b   1.000
_cell.length_c   1.000
_cell.angle_alpha   90.00
_cell.angle_beta   90.00
_cell.angle_gamma   90.00
#
_symmetry.space_group_name_H-M   'P 1'
#
loop_
_entity.id
_entity.type
_entity.pdbx_description
1 polymer ?
#
loop_
_entity_poly.entity_id
_entity_poly.type
_entity_poly.pdbx_seq_one_letter_code
_entity_poly.pdbx_strand_id
1 'polypeptide(L)'
;MRKTVERDLARIERILPQSEDEVTNDQAEKARLAALHTDHQTLLERLRCLNYTAHSARTHASADKAGKLLAWLIQRDCERKPIMEIRSQTGEIVYTPAEIQTEFIKHYTALYTSKATPGEDPSAEFLTKVKLPNLESDQIETLEAPLDLEEIKASIKDLNSDITQIPQRAGSLLRHFAQVSGLKVNWSKSGLFPFYPTLPDPRLTLAEQQLIQDLKDVFISQLRQSLNQALGLF
;
A
#
# COMPACT_ATOMS: atom_id res chain seq x y z
N MET A 1 35.88 14.35 -1.45
CA MET A 1 35.24 13.34 -0.58
C MET A 1 36.06 12.06 -0.48
N ARG A 2 36.33 11.31 -1.57
CA ARG A 2 37.15 10.07 -1.53
C ARG A 2 38.52 10.23 -0.86
N LYS A 3 39.34 11.20 -1.30
CA LYS A 3 40.66 11.51 -0.71
C LYS A 3 40.63 11.90 0.78
N THR A 4 39.47 12.29 1.31
CA THR A 4 39.31 12.59 2.73
C THR A 4 39.13 11.29 3.50
N VAL A 5 38.22 10.44 3.05
CA VAL A 5 37.99 9.11 3.65
C VAL A 5 39.26 8.24 3.60
N GLU A 6 40.03 8.28 2.51
CA GLU A 6 41.33 7.57 2.40
C GLU A 6 42.36 8.09 3.42
N ARG A 7 42.38 9.40 3.69
CA ARG A 7 43.28 9.98 4.71
C ARG A 7 42.86 9.59 6.13
N ASP A 8 41.56 9.59 6.39
CA ASP A 8 41.00 9.23 7.70
C ASP A 8 41.22 7.74 7.98
N LEU A 9 41.04 6.87 6.97
CA LEU A 9 41.38 5.45 7.04
C LEU A 9 42.86 5.23 7.36
N ALA A 10 43.76 5.89 6.61
CA ALA A 10 45.20 5.79 6.81
C ALA A 10 45.66 6.37 8.17
N ARG A 11 44.83 7.20 8.81
CA ARG A 11 45.07 7.66 10.18
C ARG A 11 44.68 6.58 11.19
N ILE A 12 43.52 5.95 11.03
CA ILE A 12 43.07 4.86 11.92
C ILE A 12 44.00 3.65 11.81
N GLU A 13 44.42 3.26 10.60
CA GLU A 13 45.35 2.13 10.39
C GLU A 13 46.72 2.34 11.05
N ARG A 14 47.12 3.59 11.30
CA ARG A 14 48.34 3.91 12.07
C ARG A 14 48.14 3.81 13.58
N ILE A 15 46.93 4.08 14.07
CA ILE A 15 46.61 4.13 15.50
C ILE A 15 46.20 2.74 16.02
N LEU A 16 45.46 1.97 15.21
CA LEU A 16 44.94 0.64 15.57
C LEU A 16 46.01 -0.30 16.15
N PRO A 17 47.16 -0.54 15.48
CA PRO A 17 48.19 -1.44 16.03
C PRO A 17 48.81 -0.91 17.32
N GLN A 18 49.01 0.42 17.43
CA GLN A 18 49.57 1.03 18.65
C GLN A 18 48.64 0.83 19.85
N SER A 19 47.33 0.88 19.62
CA SER A 19 46.33 0.66 20.66
C SER A 19 46.12 -0.82 21.00
N GLU A 20 46.37 -1.74 20.06
CA GLU A 20 46.30 -3.21 20.28
C GLU A 20 47.48 -3.74 21.11
N ASP A 21 48.63 -3.06 21.08
CA ASP A 21 49.80 -3.42 21.89
C ASP A 21 49.71 -2.86 23.33
N GLU A 22 48.94 -1.80 23.55
CA GLU A 22 48.80 -1.10 24.84
C GLU A 22 47.60 -1.57 25.68
N VAL A 23 46.85 -2.60 25.27
CA VAL A 23 45.60 -3.01 25.95
C VAL A 23 45.84 -3.39 27.41
N THR A 24 45.54 -2.48 28.33
CA THR A 24 45.41 -2.82 29.75
C THR A 24 44.03 -3.46 29.99
N ASN A 25 43.84 -4.12 31.16
CA ASN A 25 42.58 -4.80 31.46
C ASN A 25 41.39 -3.84 31.68
N ASP A 26 41.60 -2.54 31.54
CA ASP A 26 40.62 -1.50 31.77
C ASP A 26 39.50 -1.56 30.72
N GLN A 27 38.26 -1.61 31.22
CA GLN A 27 37.05 -1.69 30.39
C GLN A 27 36.92 -0.48 29.45
N ALA A 28 37.47 0.68 29.84
CA ALA A 28 37.47 1.90 29.03
C ALA A 28 38.37 1.78 27.78
N GLU A 29 39.52 1.11 27.88
CA GLU A 29 40.43 0.92 26.75
C GLU A 29 39.88 -0.10 25.76
N LYS A 30 39.29 -1.19 26.28
CA LYS A 30 38.57 -2.17 25.47
C LYS A 30 37.40 -1.53 24.69
N ALA A 31 36.66 -0.62 25.32
CA ALA A 31 35.58 0.11 24.65
C ALA A 31 36.10 1.06 23.55
N ARG A 32 37.25 1.72 23.80
CA ARG A 32 37.91 2.58 22.79
C ARG A 32 38.39 1.78 21.59
N LEU A 33 38.99 0.61 21.81
CA LEU A 33 39.41 -0.29 20.73
C LEU A 33 38.24 -0.79 19.91
N ALA A 34 37.16 -1.20 20.58
CA ALA A 34 35.93 -1.60 19.90
C ALA A 34 35.39 -0.45 19.02
N ALA A 35 35.37 0.79 19.54
CA ALA A 35 34.98 1.96 18.77
C ALA A 35 35.89 2.23 17.57
N LEU A 36 37.21 2.06 17.74
CA LEU A 36 38.19 2.25 16.66
C LEU A 36 38.04 1.19 15.55
N HIS A 37 37.75 -0.05 15.91
CA HIS A 37 37.41 -1.11 14.95
C HIS A 37 36.10 -0.83 14.23
N THR A 38 35.06 -0.35 14.92
CA THR A 38 33.80 0.04 14.26
C THR A 38 34.02 1.21 13.29
N ASP A 39 34.80 2.21 13.69
CA ASP A 39 35.13 3.34 12.83
C ASP A 39 35.92 2.89 11.59
N HIS A 40 36.88 1.98 11.76
CA HIS A 40 37.60 1.40 10.63
C HIS A 40 36.67 0.66 9.65
N GLN A 41 35.75 -0.18 10.15
CA GLN A 41 34.77 -0.91 9.33
C GLN A 41 33.85 0.05 8.56
N THR A 42 33.34 1.08 9.21
CA THR A 42 32.45 2.07 8.56
C THR A 42 33.18 2.88 7.48
N LEU A 43 34.45 3.25 7.69
CA LEU A 43 35.25 3.96 6.69
C LEU A 43 35.58 3.06 5.49
N LEU A 44 35.87 1.77 5.71
CA LEU A 44 36.06 0.80 4.63
C LEU A 44 34.79 0.62 3.79
N GLU A 45 33.63 0.46 4.42
CA GLU A 45 32.34 0.37 3.73
C GLU A 45 32.06 1.63 2.91
N ARG A 46 32.35 2.81 3.48
CA ARG A 46 32.22 4.09 2.77
C ARG A 46 33.14 4.18 1.56
N LEU A 47 34.41 3.75 1.68
CA LEU A 47 35.33 3.70 0.54
C LEU A 47 34.87 2.70 -0.52
N ARG A 48 34.38 1.52 -0.12
CA ARG A 48 33.80 0.52 -1.03
C ARG A 48 32.67 1.13 -1.84
N CYS A 49 31.74 1.84 -1.20
CA CYS A 49 30.64 2.53 -1.87
C CYS A 49 31.11 3.64 -2.83
N LEU A 50 32.08 4.46 -2.43
CA LEU A 50 32.62 5.53 -3.29
C LEU A 50 33.38 4.98 -4.50
N ASN A 51 34.16 3.93 -4.31
CA ASN A 51 34.91 3.28 -5.39
C ASN A 51 33.97 2.56 -6.36
N TYR A 52 32.96 1.86 -5.82
CA TYR A 52 32.01 1.15 -6.64
C TYR A 52 31.12 2.09 -7.44
N THR A 53 30.55 3.14 -6.84
CA THR A 53 29.74 4.13 -7.59
C THR A 53 30.55 4.77 -8.72
N ALA A 54 31.83 5.09 -8.48
CA ALA A 54 32.72 5.62 -9.52
C ALA A 54 33.06 4.59 -10.63
N HIS A 55 33.21 3.31 -10.27
CA HIS A 55 33.48 2.23 -11.22
C HIS A 55 32.23 1.83 -12.01
N SER A 56 31.12 1.57 -11.31
CA SER A 56 29.81 1.17 -11.83
C SER A 56 29.21 2.19 -12.80
N ALA A 57 29.35 3.49 -12.51
CA ALA A 57 28.96 4.55 -13.44
C ALA A 57 29.67 4.44 -14.81
N ARG A 58 30.86 3.85 -14.84
CA ARG A 58 31.67 3.69 -16.06
C ARG A 58 31.45 2.33 -16.74
N THR A 59 31.26 1.26 -15.98
CA THR A 59 31.27 -0.12 -16.51
C THR A 59 29.89 -0.76 -16.59
N HIS A 60 29.02 -0.55 -15.59
CA HIS A 60 27.74 -1.25 -15.51
C HIS A 60 26.59 -0.52 -16.21
N ALA A 61 26.72 0.80 -16.45
CA ALA A 61 25.78 1.54 -17.28
C ALA A 61 25.69 0.98 -18.73
N SER A 62 26.81 0.43 -19.22
CA SER A 62 26.93 -0.20 -20.55
C SER A 62 26.86 -1.74 -20.52
N ALA A 63 26.65 -2.37 -19.35
CA ALA A 63 26.66 -3.82 -19.20
C ALA A 63 25.29 -4.47 -19.50
N ASP A 64 25.29 -5.80 -19.61
CA ASP A 64 24.07 -6.62 -19.71
C ASP A 64 23.14 -6.43 -18.51
N LYS A 65 21.90 -6.92 -18.64
CA LYS A 65 20.83 -6.75 -17.63
C LYS A 65 21.24 -7.16 -16.22
N ALA A 66 22.06 -8.22 -16.08
CA ALA A 66 22.59 -8.66 -14.79
C ALA A 66 23.58 -7.66 -14.17
N GLY A 67 24.47 -7.07 -14.98
CA GLY A 67 25.40 -6.04 -14.52
C GLY A 67 24.69 -4.76 -14.07
N LYS A 68 23.63 -4.36 -14.79
CA LYS A 68 22.76 -3.24 -14.39
C LYS A 68 22.01 -3.50 -13.09
N LEU A 69 21.50 -4.72 -12.90
CA LEU A 69 20.84 -5.11 -11.66
C LEU A 69 21.81 -5.08 -10.47
N LEU A 70 23.04 -5.60 -10.64
CA LEU A 70 24.07 -5.56 -9.61
C LEU A 70 24.49 -4.12 -9.26
N ALA A 71 24.65 -3.26 -10.26
CA ALA A 71 24.87 -1.83 -10.07
C ALA A 71 23.77 -1.17 -9.23
N TRP A 72 22.51 -1.45 -9.55
CA TRP A 72 21.35 -0.92 -8.83
C TRP A 72 21.28 -1.43 -7.38
N LEU A 73 21.49 -2.73 -7.14
CA LEU A 73 21.48 -3.31 -5.80
C LEU A 73 22.52 -2.65 -4.90
N ILE A 74 23.76 -2.55 -5.38
CA ILE A 74 24.85 -1.95 -4.59
C ILE A 74 24.63 -0.45 -4.41
N GLN A 75 24.08 0.25 -5.40
CA GLN A 75 23.69 1.65 -5.23
C GLN A 75 22.66 1.80 -4.11
N ARG A 76 21.64 0.93 -4.08
CA ARG A 76 20.64 0.94 -2.99
C ARG A 76 21.25 0.64 -1.63
N ASP A 77 22.19 -0.29 -1.56
CA ASP A 77 22.89 -0.60 -0.32
C ASP A 77 23.76 0.56 0.15
N CYS A 78 24.37 1.32 -0.77
CA CYS A 78 25.12 2.53 -0.45
C CYS A 78 24.23 3.75 -0.13
N GLU A 79 23.00 3.80 -0.64
CA GLU A 79 22.00 4.82 -0.32
C GLU A 79 21.31 4.58 1.03
N ARG A 80 21.32 3.34 1.53
CA ARG A 80 20.89 3.01 2.89
C ARG A 80 21.85 3.64 3.89
N LYS A 81 21.55 4.88 4.28
CA LYS A 81 22.26 5.55 5.38
C LYS A 81 21.67 5.11 6.71
N PRO A 82 22.48 4.59 7.65
CA PRO A 82 22.02 4.42 9.01
C PRO A 82 21.62 5.78 9.60
N ILE A 83 20.64 5.79 10.48
CA ILE A 83 20.22 6.98 11.22
C ILE A 83 21.30 7.25 12.27
N MET A 84 22.10 8.29 12.05
CA MET A 84 23.26 8.62 12.89
C MET A 84 22.90 9.47 14.10
N GLU A 85 21.81 10.23 14.00
CA GLU A 85 21.34 11.10 15.07
C GLU A 85 19.82 11.22 15.04
N ILE A 86 19.21 11.34 16.22
CA ILE A 86 17.81 11.70 16.37
C ILE A 86 17.66 12.71 17.51
N ARG A 87 16.56 13.47 17.48
CA ARG A 87 16.16 14.33 18.58
C ARG A 87 15.18 13.58 19.47
N SER A 88 15.51 13.41 20.75
CA SER A 88 14.60 12.85 21.74
C SER A 88 13.43 13.80 22.03
N GLN A 89 12.38 13.28 22.67
CA GLN A 89 11.21 14.03 23.10
C GLN A 89 11.56 15.16 24.11
N THR A 90 12.65 15.00 24.86
CA THR A 90 13.21 16.02 25.77
C THR A 90 13.99 17.12 25.05
N GLY A 91 14.20 16.99 23.73
CA GLY A 91 14.93 17.94 22.90
C GLY A 91 16.44 17.68 22.77
N GLU A 92 16.97 16.68 23.49
CA GLU A 92 18.37 16.24 23.43
C GLU A 92 18.68 15.49 22.12
N ILE A 93 19.90 15.66 21.61
CA ILE A 93 20.35 14.97 20.39
C ILE A 93 21.11 13.72 20.81
N VAL A 94 20.64 12.59 20.32
CA VAL A 94 21.14 11.26 20.65
C VAL A 94 21.87 10.68 19.44
N TYR A 95 23.10 10.20 19.64
CA TYR A 95 23.97 9.67 18.58
C TYR A 95 24.19 8.15 18.69
N THR A 96 23.92 7.56 19.87
CA THR A 96 24.20 6.15 20.13
C THR A 96 23.13 5.27 19.48
N PRO A 97 23.47 4.24 18.69
CA PRO A 97 22.49 3.38 18.01
C PRO A 97 21.47 2.72 18.93
N ALA A 98 21.90 2.28 20.13
CA ALA A 98 21.02 1.66 21.12
C ALA A 98 20.00 2.68 21.66
N GLU A 99 20.45 3.89 21.99
CA GLU A 99 19.58 4.96 22.48
C GLU A 99 18.61 5.41 21.38
N ILE A 100 19.09 5.53 20.13
CA ILE A 100 18.27 5.80 18.94
C ILE A 100 17.14 4.78 18.83
N GLN A 101 17.45 3.50 18.92
CA GLN A 101 16.45 2.43 18.87
C GLN A 101 15.42 2.55 20.01
N THR A 102 15.87 2.83 21.24
CA THR A 102 14.94 2.98 22.38
C THR A 102 13.99 4.15 22.21
N GLU A 103 14.47 5.27 21.69
CA GLU A 103 13.63 6.45 21.42
C GLU A 103 12.65 6.20 20.29
N PHE A 104 13.03 5.47 19.24
CA PHE A 104 12.11 5.01 18.20
C PHE A 104 10.98 4.14 18.78
N ILE A 105 11.33 3.18 19.63
CA ILE A 105 10.35 2.33 20.29
C ILE A 105 9.41 3.18 21.14
N LYS A 106 9.94 4.04 22.03
CA LYS A 106 9.15 4.93 22.89
C LYS A 106 8.22 5.84 22.10
N HIS A 107 8.69 6.39 20.99
CA HIS A 107 7.90 7.29 20.17
C HIS A 107 6.71 6.56 19.55
N TYR A 108 6.95 5.41 18.91
CA TYR A 108 5.87 4.66 18.27
C TYR A 108 4.94 3.98 19.27
N THR A 109 5.44 3.52 20.42
CA THR A 109 4.56 3.03 21.48
C THR A 109 3.65 4.15 21.95
N ALA A 110 4.15 5.36 22.20
CA ALA A 110 3.30 6.49 22.58
C ALA A 110 2.29 6.86 21.48
N LEU A 111 2.68 6.83 20.21
CA LEU A 111 1.82 7.17 19.08
C LEU A 111 0.65 6.18 18.89
N TYR A 112 0.91 4.89 19.11
CA TYR A 112 -0.08 3.82 18.94
C TYR A 112 -0.74 3.37 20.24
N THR A 113 -0.31 3.88 21.40
CA THR A 113 -1.03 3.64 22.66
C THR A 113 -2.34 4.40 22.61
N SER A 114 -3.46 3.66 22.62
CA SER A 114 -4.80 4.24 22.66
C SER A 114 -4.93 5.18 23.86
N LYS A 115 -5.46 6.39 23.62
CA LYS A 115 -5.79 7.35 24.68
C LYS A 115 -7.05 6.94 25.48
N ALA A 116 -7.72 5.85 25.09
CA ALA A 116 -8.87 5.36 25.82
C ALA A 116 -8.43 4.83 27.19
N THR A 117 -8.87 5.49 28.25
CA THR A 117 -8.76 4.98 29.62
C THR A 117 -9.65 3.74 29.73
N PRO A 118 -9.15 2.62 30.26
CA PRO A 118 -9.91 1.35 30.36
C PRO A 118 -11.10 1.38 31.33
N GLY A 119 -11.58 2.56 31.75
CA GLY A 119 -12.68 2.74 32.70
C GLY A 119 -13.73 3.77 32.29
N GLU A 120 -13.45 4.63 31.31
CA GLU A 120 -14.45 5.51 30.72
C GLU A 120 -14.61 5.09 29.27
N ASP A 121 -15.54 4.17 29.02
CA ASP A 121 -15.97 3.83 27.68
C ASP A 121 -17.03 4.86 27.26
N PRO A 122 -16.68 5.97 26.57
CA PRO A 122 -17.66 6.91 26.04
C PRO A 122 -18.60 6.21 25.05
N SER A 123 -18.17 5.08 24.48
CA SER A 123 -19.00 4.15 23.73
C SER A 123 -20.10 3.53 24.60
N ALA A 124 -19.82 3.10 25.82
CA ALA A 124 -20.85 2.58 26.73
C ALA A 124 -21.82 3.67 27.18
N GLU A 125 -21.33 4.87 27.46
CA GLU A 125 -22.19 6.03 27.78
C GLU A 125 -23.05 6.44 26.58
N PHE A 126 -22.50 6.38 25.37
CA PHE A 126 -23.24 6.62 24.13
C PHE A 126 -24.32 5.55 23.91
N LEU A 127 -23.96 4.27 24.02
CA LEU A 127 -24.88 3.16 23.82
C LEU A 127 -26.00 3.13 24.85
N THR A 128 -25.75 3.56 26.09
CA THR A 128 -26.79 3.69 27.12
C THR A 128 -27.71 4.90 26.90
N LYS A 129 -27.21 5.98 26.29
CA LYS A 129 -28.02 7.15 25.89
C LYS A 129 -28.92 6.86 24.69
N VAL A 130 -28.51 5.95 23.80
CA VAL A 130 -29.32 5.56 22.63
C VAL A 130 -30.44 4.63 23.09
N LYS A 131 -31.67 5.17 23.19
CA LYS A 131 -32.87 4.36 23.32
C LYS A 131 -33.21 3.76 21.96
N LEU A 132 -32.85 2.50 21.76
CA LEU A 132 -33.30 1.74 20.60
C LEU A 132 -34.82 1.53 20.68
N PRO A 133 -35.58 1.74 19.59
CA PRO A 133 -37.00 1.38 19.56
C PRO A 133 -37.12 -0.13 19.78
N ASN A 134 -37.91 -0.53 20.78
CA ASN A 134 -38.24 -1.93 20.97
C ASN A 134 -39.27 -2.32 19.90
N LEU A 135 -38.99 -3.37 19.14
CA LEU A 135 -39.92 -3.87 18.12
C LEU A 135 -41.08 -4.57 18.82
N GLU A 136 -42.30 -4.29 18.38
CA GLU A 136 -43.49 -5.03 18.82
C GLU A 136 -43.45 -6.47 18.29
N SER A 137 -44.11 -7.42 18.96
CA SER A 137 -44.13 -8.85 18.57
C SER A 137 -44.47 -9.06 17.09
N ASP A 138 -45.42 -8.29 16.59
CA ASP A 138 -45.93 -8.40 15.22
C ASP A 138 -44.89 -7.95 14.18
N GLN A 139 -44.02 -7.00 14.56
CA GLN A 139 -42.91 -6.54 13.71
C GLN A 139 -41.78 -7.57 13.67
N ILE A 140 -41.57 -8.29 14.78
CA ILE A 140 -40.58 -9.38 14.83
C ILE A 140 -41.05 -10.54 13.96
N GLU A 141 -42.32 -10.95 14.08
CA GLU A 141 -42.89 -12.03 13.26
C GLU A 141 -42.85 -11.72 11.76
N THR A 142 -43.08 -10.47 11.37
CA THR A 142 -42.96 -10.04 9.96
C THR A 142 -41.50 -10.00 9.47
N LEU A 143 -40.54 -9.68 10.34
CA LEU A 143 -39.10 -9.71 10.00
C LEU A 143 -38.51 -11.13 10.00
N GLU A 144 -39.05 -12.04 10.82
CA GLU A 144 -38.67 -13.45 10.88
C GLU A 144 -39.35 -14.31 9.80
N ALA A 145 -40.37 -13.76 9.12
CA ALA A 145 -41.03 -14.42 8.01
C ALA A 145 -40.05 -14.66 6.82
N PRO A 146 -40.23 -15.76 6.06
CA PRO A 146 -39.41 -16.01 4.88
C PRO A 146 -39.63 -14.92 3.83
N LEU A 147 -38.53 -14.39 3.27
CA LEU A 147 -38.54 -13.34 2.27
C LEU A 147 -39.30 -13.76 1.00
N ASP A 148 -40.23 -12.92 0.55
CA ASP A 148 -40.96 -13.15 -0.69
C ASP A 148 -40.23 -12.57 -1.91
N LEU A 149 -40.44 -13.19 -3.07
CA LEU A 149 -39.81 -12.77 -4.33
C LEU A 149 -40.27 -11.37 -4.76
N GLU A 150 -41.49 -10.96 -4.39
CA GLU A 150 -41.98 -9.61 -4.70
C GLU A 150 -41.30 -8.53 -3.87
N GLU A 151 -41.02 -8.80 -2.59
CA GLU A 151 -40.30 -7.89 -1.69
C GLU A 151 -38.86 -7.66 -2.16
N ILE A 152 -38.19 -8.72 -2.62
CA ILE A 152 -36.82 -8.62 -3.18
C ILE A 152 -36.83 -7.75 -4.44
N LYS A 153 -37.81 -7.94 -5.34
CA LYS A 153 -37.94 -7.14 -6.56
C LYS A 153 -38.24 -5.68 -6.25
N ALA A 154 -39.12 -5.40 -5.29
CA ALA A 154 -39.44 -4.05 -4.84
C ALA A 154 -38.19 -3.37 -4.23
N SER A 155 -37.49 -4.06 -3.34
CA SER A 155 -36.25 -3.57 -2.71
C SER A 155 -35.17 -3.24 -3.74
N ILE A 156 -34.98 -4.10 -4.75
CA ILE A 156 -34.03 -3.85 -5.84
C ILE A 156 -34.44 -2.61 -6.65
N LYS A 157 -35.73 -2.42 -6.91
CA LYS A 157 -36.25 -1.26 -7.64
C LYS A 157 -35.99 0.04 -6.87
N ASP A 158 -36.21 0.02 -5.56
CA ASP A 158 -36.00 1.17 -4.69
C ASP A 158 -34.51 1.51 -4.57
N LEU A 159 -33.64 0.52 -4.37
CA LEU A 159 -32.18 0.71 -4.37
C LEU A 159 -31.66 1.26 -5.71
N ASN A 160 -32.19 0.77 -6.83
CA ASN A 160 -31.82 1.27 -8.15
C ASN A 160 -32.27 2.73 -8.36
N SER A 161 -33.38 3.15 -7.77
CA SER A 161 -33.83 4.55 -7.86
C SER A 161 -32.83 5.53 -7.22
N ASP A 162 -32.20 5.14 -6.11
CA ASP A 162 -31.17 5.96 -5.46
C ASP A 162 -29.84 5.93 -6.24
N ILE A 163 -29.47 4.78 -6.78
CA ILE A 163 -28.28 4.64 -7.63
C ILE A 163 -28.44 5.46 -8.93
N THR A 164 -29.65 5.59 -9.48
CA THR A 164 -29.92 6.43 -10.66
C THR A 164 -29.82 7.93 -10.38
N GLN A 165 -29.87 8.38 -9.12
CA GLN A 165 -29.63 9.78 -8.75
C GLN A 165 -28.13 10.13 -8.69
N ILE A 166 -27.24 9.16 -8.49
CA ILE A 166 -25.79 9.35 -8.42
C ILE A 166 -25.21 9.95 -9.72
N PRO A 167 -25.53 9.45 -10.94
CA PRO A 167 -25.09 10.09 -12.17
C PRO A 167 -25.74 11.45 -12.42
N GLN A 168 -26.99 11.68 -11.96
CA GLN A 168 -27.67 12.99 -12.07
C GLN A 168 -27.00 14.06 -11.19
N ARG A 169 -26.64 13.71 -9.94
CA ARG A 169 -25.92 14.57 -9.00
C ARG A 169 -24.48 14.83 -9.42
N ALA A 170 -23.77 13.82 -9.94
CA ALA A 170 -22.43 14.02 -10.49
C ALA A 170 -22.44 14.92 -11.74
N GLY A 171 -23.43 14.74 -12.62
CA GLY A 171 -23.59 15.53 -13.83
C GLY A 171 -23.91 17.01 -13.59
N SER A 172 -24.54 17.39 -12.47
CA SER A 172 -24.80 18.79 -12.13
C SER A 172 -23.56 19.49 -11.57
N LEU A 173 -22.80 18.83 -10.70
CA LEU A 173 -21.52 19.33 -10.17
C LEU A 173 -20.49 19.53 -11.28
N LEU A 174 -20.39 18.58 -12.20
CA LEU A 174 -19.43 18.65 -13.31
C LEU A 174 -19.82 19.70 -14.37
N ARG A 175 -21.13 19.95 -14.57
CA ARG A 175 -21.61 21.08 -15.40
C ARG A 175 -21.23 22.43 -14.78
N HIS A 176 -21.38 22.57 -13.46
CA HIS A 176 -20.95 23.76 -12.74
C HIS A 176 -19.44 23.97 -12.86
N PHE A 177 -18.65 22.91 -12.68
CA PHE A 177 -17.20 22.94 -12.88
C PHE A 177 -16.81 23.37 -14.30
N ALA A 178 -17.45 22.83 -15.34
CA ALA A 178 -17.18 23.21 -16.73
C ALA A 178 -17.52 24.69 -17.01
N GLN A 179 -18.58 25.21 -16.38
CA GLN A 179 -18.97 26.62 -16.50
C GLN A 179 -17.97 27.57 -15.83
N VAL A 180 -17.42 27.17 -14.66
CA VAL A 180 -16.44 27.98 -13.91
C VAL A 180 -15.04 27.88 -14.53
N SER A 181 -14.64 26.70 -15.00
CA SER A 181 -13.28 26.45 -15.53
C SER A 181 -13.14 26.73 -17.03
N GLY A 182 -14.25 26.88 -17.77
CA GLY A 182 -14.24 27.05 -19.22
C GLY A 182 -13.84 25.80 -20.01
N LEU A 183 -13.60 24.67 -19.34
CA LEU A 183 -13.21 23.41 -19.98
C LEU A 183 -14.43 22.69 -20.55
N LYS A 184 -14.52 22.62 -21.89
CA LYS A 184 -15.56 21.87 -22.59
C LYS A 184 -15.19 20.39 -22.70
N VAL A 185 -15.66 19.59 -21.75
CA VAL A 185 -15.42 18.13 -21.75
C VAL A 185 -16.46 17.43 -22.64
N ASN A 186 -15.99 16.61 -23.60
CA ASN A 186 -16.85 15.80 -24.49
C ASN A 186 -17.12 14.43 -23.86
N TRP A 187 -18.22 14.35 -23.10
CA TRP A 187 -18.57 13.19 -22.28
C TRP A 187 -18.99 11.94 -23.06
N SER A 188 -19.49 12.09 -24.29
CA SER A 188 -19.85 10.93 -25.15
C SER A 188 -18.64 10.10 -25.57
N LYS A 189 -17.41 10.60 -25.40
CA LYS A 189 -16.16 9.91 -25.71
C LYS A 189 -15.35 9.49 -24.49
N SER A 190 -15.72 9.94 -23.29
CA SER A 190 -14.97 9.58 -22.09
C SER A 190 -15.48 8.25 -21.53
N GLY A 191 -14.59 7.26 -21.43
CA GLY A 191 -14.88 5.98 -20.76
C GLY A 191 -15.04 6.10 -19.23
N LEU A 192 -15.13 7.32 -18.71
CA LEU A 192 -15.24 7.62 -17.28
C LEU A 192 -16.67 7.40 -16.74
N PHE A 193 -17.66 7.29 -17.63
CA PHE A 193 -19.02 6.89 -17.28
C PHE A 193 -19.50 5.79 -18.23
N PRO A 194 -19.53 4.52 -17.81
CA PRO A 194 -20.33 3.54 -18.51
C PRO A 194 -21.79 3.92 -18.23
N PHE A 195 -22.46 4.54 -19.20
CA PHE A 195 -23.91 4.38 -19.27
C PHE A 195 -24.14 2.88 -19.44
N TYR A 196 -24.36 2.14 -18.36
CA TYR A 196 -24.86 0.78 -18.47
C TYR A 196 -26.22 0.88 -19.13
N PRO A 197 -26.39 0.44 -20.39
CA PRO A 197 -27.70 0.33 -20.96
C PRO A 197 -28.21 -1.04 -20.51
N THR A 198 -28.81 -1.12 -19.34
CA THR A 198 -29.78 -2.20 -19.11
C THR A 198 -31.05 -1.83 -19.87
N LEU A 199 -30.97 -1.90 -21.20
CA LEU A 199 -32.06 -1.92 -22.18
C LEU A 199 -31.43 -2.21 -23.56
N PRO A 200 -32.05 -3.04 -24.42
CA PRO A 200 -31.44 -3.51 -25.66
C PRO A 200 -31.11 -2.34 -26.60
N ASP A 201 -29.90 -2.30 -27.12
CA ASP A 201 -29.48 -1.30 -28.12
C ASP A 201 -30.35 -1.43 -29.39
N PRO A 202 -31.06 -0.37 -29.83
CA PRO A 202 -31.89 -0.42 -31.04
C PRO A 202 -31.09 -0.32 -32.35
N ARG A 203 -29.82 -0.73 -32.34
CA ARG A 203 -28.91 -0.61 -33.50
C ARG A 203 -28.32 -1.92 -34.02
N LEU A 204 -28.66 -3.07 -33.42
CA LEU A 204 -28.32 -4.37 -34.00
C LEU A 204 -29.31 -4.70 -35.11
N THR A 205 -28.81 -4.98 -36.31
CA THR A 205 -29.67 -5.37 -37.43
C THR A 205 -30.33 -6.73 -37.12
N LEU A 206 -31.55 -6.95 -37.62
CA LEU A 206 -32.33 -8.18 -37.34
C LEU A 206 -31.52 -9.46 -37.63
N ALA A 207 -30.63 -9.41 -38.63
CA ALA A 207 -29.73 -10.51 -38.99
C ALA A 207 -28.69 -10.81 -37.90
N GLU A 208 -28.12 -9.79 -37.24
CA GLU A 208 -27.13 -9.97 -36.17
C GLU A 208 -27.80 -10.53 -34.91
N GLN A 209 -29.03 -10.12 -34.63
CA GLN A 209 -29.82 -10.67 -33.53
C GLN A 209 -30.17 -12.15 -33.78
N GLN A 210 -30.52 -12.51 -35.02
CA GLN A 210 -30.79 -13.90 -35.40
C GLN A 210 -29.52 -14.76 -35.27
N LEU A 211 -28.36 -14.26 -35.72
CA LEU A 211 -27.10 -14.99 -35.65
C LEU A 211 -26.67 -15.25 -34.19
N ILE A 212 -26.88 -14.28 -33.30
CA ILE A 212 -26.64 -14.45 -31.86
C ILE A 212 -27.57 -15.49 -31.26
N GLN A 213 -28.83 -15.54 -31.70
CA GLN A 213 -29.80 -16.50 -31.21
C GLN A 213 -29.47 -17.93 -31.71
N ASP A 214 -29.14 -18.06 -32.99
CA ASP A 214 -28.72 -19.33 -33.59
C ASP A 214 -27.45 -19.88 -32.91
N LEU A 215 -26.48 -19.00 -32.59
CA LEU A 215 -25.28 -19.39 -31.84
C LEU A 215 -25.58 -19.88 -30.42
N LYS A 216 -26.56 -19.27 -29.75
CA LYS A 216 -26.99 -19.73 -28.42
C LYS A 216 -27.66 -21.10 -28.50
N ASP A 217 -28.50 -21.33 -29.49
CA ASP A 217 -29.21 -22.59 -29.66
C ASP A 217 -28.25 -23.73 -30.02
N VAL A 218 -27.25 -23.46 -30.87
CA VAL A 218 -26.15 -24.41 -31.15
C VAL A 218 -25.39 -24.75 -29.87
N PHE A 219 -25.02 -23.76 -29.07
CA PHE A 219 -24.28 -23.99 -27.83
C PHE A 219 -25.08 -24.80 -26.81
N ILE A 220 -26.37 -24.52 -26.67
CA ILE A 220 -27.28 -25.27 -25.79
C ILE A 220 -27.45 -26.71 -26.27
N SER A 221 -27.55 -26.94 -27.58
CA SER A 221 -27.63 -28.28 -28.14
C SER A 221 -26.34 -29.09 -27.92
N GLN A 222 -25.17 -28.47 -28.08
CA GLN A 222 -23.87 -29.09 -27.77
C GLN A 222 -23.74 -29.44 -26.29
N LEU A 223 -24.16 -28.54 -25.41
CA LEU A 223 -24.16 -28.81 -23.97
C LEU A 223 -25.09 -29.97 -23.60
N ARG A 224 -26.28 -30.04 -24.22
CA ARG A 224 -27.20 -31.18 -24.02
C ARG A 224 -26.61 -32.48 -24.53
N GLN A 225 -25.95 -32.46 -25.69
CA GLN A 225 -25.31 -33.64 -26.27
C GLN A 225 -24.14 -34.12 -25.40
N SER A 226 -23.29 -33.21 -24.89
CA SER A 226 -22.21 -33.56 -23.97
C SER A 226 -22.73 -34.08 -22.64
N LEU A 227 -23.82 -33.51 -22.13
CA LEU A 227 -24.47 -33.99 -20.89
C LEU A 227 -25.09 -35.37 -21.08
N ASN A 228 -25.75 -35.64 -22.21
CA ASN A 228 -26.32 -36.96 -22.50
C ASN A 228 -25.23 -38.03 -22.70
N GLN A 229 -24.10 -37.68 -23.31
CA GLN A 229 -22.93 -38.56 -23.40
C GLN A 229 -22.30 -38.84 -22.03
N ALA A 230 -22.28 -37.85 -21.12
CA ALA A 230 -21.75 -38.00 -19.77
C ALA A 230 -22.69 -38.79 -18.83
N LEU A 231 -24.01 -38.72 -19.06
CA LEU A 231 -25.03 -39.38 -18.24
C LEU A 231 -25.45 -40.77 -18.75
N GLY A 232 -24.93 -41.21 -19.91
CA GLY A 232 -25.10 -42.58 -20.41
C GLY A 232 -26.53 -42.98 -20.76
N LEU A 233 -27.39 -42.03 -21.16
CA LEU A 233 -28.74 -42.31 -21.66
C LEU A 233 -28.78 -42.24 -23.19
N PHE A 234 -28.12 -43.23 -23.80
CA PHE A 234 -28.54 -43.97 -25.00
C PHE A 234 -27.86 -45.33 -24.97
#